data_AF-A0A952VB46-F1
#
_entry.id   AF-A0A952VB46-F1
#
_cell.length_a   1.000
_cell.length_b   1.000
_cell.length_c   1.000
_cell.angle_alpha   90.00
_cell.angle_beta   90.00
_cell.angle_gamma   90.00
#
_symmetry.space_group_name_H-M   'P 1'
#
loop_
_entity.id
_entity.type
_entity.pdbx_description
1 polymer ?
#
loop_
_entity_poly.entity_id
_entity_poly.type
_entity_poly.pdbx_seq_one_letter_code
_entity_poly.pdbx_strand_id
1 'polypeptide(L)'
;MAYITVNNNESIESALRRFKRKVISEEIIKDLKKHAHFIPPGQKAKLKSANARKRNRRRFRQQRPMNNTSANSSSRPMGSGQGR
;
A
#
# COMPACT_ATOMS: atom_id res chain seq x y z
N MET A 1 16.95 -3.65 11.67
CA MET A 1 18.19 -3.04 11.15
C MET A 1 18.48 -3.63 9.78
N ALA A 2 19.12 -2.90 8.87
CA ALA A 2 19.34 -3.36 7.49
C ALA A 2 20.83 -3.54 7.20
N TYR A 3 21.21 -4.76 6.78
CA TYR A 3 22.58 -5.11 6.40
C TYR A 3 22.57 -5.80 5.04
N ILE A 4 23.65 -5.60 4.28
CA ILE A 4 23.91 -6.32 3.03
C ILE A 4 25.38 -6.72 2.98
N THR A 5 25.64 -7.91 2.46
CA THR A 5 26.99 -8.35 2.09
C THR A 5 27.17 -8.15 0.60
N VAL A 6 28.24 -7.45 0.22
CA VAL A 6 28.59 -7.23 -1.19
C VAL A 6 29.49 -8.38 -1.63
N ASN A 7 29.17 -8.97 -2.78
CA ASN A 7 29.97 -10.05 -3.36
C ASN A 7 30.95 -9.44 -4.38
N ASN A 8 32.12 -10.06 -4.55
CA ASN A 8 33.20 -9.56 -5.41
C ASN A 8 32.80 -9.37 -6.89
N ASN A 9 31.74 -10.04 -7.35
CA ASN A 9 31.27 -10.01 -8.74
C ASN A 9 30.00 -9.15 -8.92
N GLU A 10 29.61 -8.33 -7.94
CA GLU A 10 28.48 -7.41 -8.08
C GLU A 10 28.92 -5.95 -8.27
N SER A 11 28.21 -5.23 -9.14
CA SER A 11 28.33 -3.77 -9.20
C SER A 11 27.76 -3.12 -7.94
N ILE A 12 28.40 -2.04 -7.49
CA ILE A 12 28.00 -1.22 -6.33
C ILE A 12 26.52 -0.80 -6.42
N GLU A 13 26.03 -0.49 -7.62
CA GLU A 13 24.64 -0.08 -7.82
C GLU A 13 23.64 -1.21 -7.49
N SER A 14 23.99 -2.46 -7.82
CA SER A 14 23.18 -3.63 -7.48
C SER A 14 23.10 -3.81 -5.96
N ALA A 15 24.23 -3.69 -5.27
CA ALA A 15 24.30 -3.73 -3.81
C ALA A 15 23.42 -2.63 -3.18
N LEU A 16 23.51 -1.38 -3.64
CA LEU A 16 22.68 -0.27 -3.17
C LEU A 16 21.18 -0.53 -3.38
N ARG A 17 20.81 -1.13 -4.51
CA ARG A 17 19.42 -1.51 -4.78
C ARG A 17 18.91 -2.57 -3.80
N ARG A 18 19.73 -3.58 -3.47
CA ARG A 18 19.41 -4.59 -2.45
C ARG A 18 19.30 -3.97 -1.06
N PHE A 19 20.21 -3.08 -0.71
CA PHE A 19 20.16 -2.34 0.55
C PHE A 19 18.87 -1.51 0.68
N LYS A 20 18.52 -0.73 -0.35
CA LYS A 20 17.28 0.05 -0.39
C LYS A 20 16.05 -0.83 -0.20
N ARG A 21 16.01 -2.01 -0.84
CA ARG A 21 14.93 -2.98 -0.63
C ARG A 21 14.88 -3.48 0.82
N LYS A 22 16.02 -3.81 1.43
CA LYS A 22 16.09 -4.26 2.82
C LYS A 22 15.63 -3.16 3.78
N VAL A 23 16.07 -1.92 3.60
CA VAL A 23 15.61 -0.76 4.40
C VAL A 23 14.09 -0.55 4.31
N ILE A 24 13.51 -0.73 3.12
CA ILE A 24 12.05 -0.64 2.92
C ILE A 24 11.33 -1.81 3.60
N SER A 25 11.87 -3.03 3.46
CA SER A 25 11.30 -4.24 4.05
C SER A 25 11.25 -4.19 5.58
N GLU A 26 12.31 -3.65 6.19
CA GLU A 26 12.42 -3.48 7.64
C GLU A 26 11.63 -2.27 8.15
N GLU A 27 10.89 -1.55 7.29
CA GLU A 27 10.10 -0.35 7.60
C GLU A 27 10.85 0.78 8.36
N ILE A 28 12.20 0.79 8.36
CA ILE A 28 13.03 1.68 9.19
C ILE A 28 12.67 3.16 9.01
N ILE A 29 12.60 3.62 7.75
CA ILE A 29 12.26 5.03 7.43
C ILE A 29 10.83 5.38 7.87
N LYS A 30 9.91 4.42 7.78
CA LYS A 30 8.52 4.61 8.14
C LYS A 30 8.38 4.73 9.65
N ASP A 31 9.14 3.95 10.42
CA ASP A 31 9.13 4.01 11.87
C ASP A 31 9.77 5.29 12.38
N LEU A 32 10.90 5.71 11.79
CA LEU A 32 11.48 7.04 12.05
C LEU A 32 10.43 8.16 11.86
N LYS A 33 9.67 8.13 10.76
CA LYS A 33 8.61 9.12 10.51
C LYS A 33 7.45 9.07 11.51
N LYS A 34 7.07 7.89 12.01
CA LYS A 34 6.02 7.75 13.04
C LYS A 34 6.49 8.24 14.41
N HIS A 35 7.79 8.15 14.69
CA HIS A 35 8.40 8.49 15.98
C HIS A 35 9.06 9.87 16.00
N ALA A 36 9.13 10.57 14.87
CA ALA A 36 9.71 11.90 14.77
C ALA A 36 8.98 12.96 15.62
N HIS A 37 7.69 12.75 15.91
CA HIS A 37 6.89 13.60 16.78
C HIS A 37 5.94 12.75 17.61
N PHE A 38 5.56 13.24 18.79
CA PHE A 38 4.53 12.59 19.60
C PHE A 38 3.19 12.65 18.87
N ILE A 39 2.59 11.48 18.65
CA ILE A 39 1.26 11.35 18.06
C ILE A 39 0.32 10.86 19.16
N PRO A 40 -0.72 11.61 19.52
CA PRO A 40 -1.73 11.17 20.48
C PRO A 40 -2.35 9.82 20.09
N PRO A 41 -2.71 8.97 21.07
CA PRO A 41 -3.17 7.61 20.82
C PRO A 41 -4.40 7.55 19.91
N GLY A 42 -5.33 8.51 20.03
CA GLY A 42 -6.50 8.60 19.14
C GLY A 42 -6.14 8.85 17.67
N GLN A 43 -5.14 9.69 17.42
CA GLN A 43 -4.66 9.98 16.06
C GLN A 43 -3.87 8.79 15.49
N LYS A 44 -3.11 8.07 16.34
CA LYS A 44 -2.44 6.81 15.97
C LYS A 44 -3.44 5.72 15.54
N ALA A 45 -4.57 5.60 16.23
CA ALA A 45 -5.65 4.66 15.87
C ALA A 45 -6.29 5.01 14.52
N LYS A 46 -6.58 6.29 14.27
CA LYS A 46 -7.10 6.79 12.99
C LYS A 46 -6.12 6.53 11.83
N LEU A 47 -4.83 6.78 12.05
CA LEU A 47 -3.79 6.54 11.04
C LEU A 47 -3.62 5.04 10.72
N LYS A 48 -3.71 4.16 11.73
CA LYS A 48 -3.67 2.70 11.56
C LYS A 48 -4.83 2.21 10.69
N SER A 49 -6.06 2.65 10.96
CA SER A 49 -7.25 2.22 10.20
C SER A 49 -7.23 2.74 8.75
N ALA A 50 -6.82 3.99 8.54
CA ALA A 50 -6.66 4.56 7.20
C ALA A 50 -5.61 3.80 6.37
N ASN A 51 -4.48 3.46 6.97
CA ASN A 51 -3.42 2.67 6.31
C ASN A 51 -3.88 1.25 5.97
N ALA A 52 -4.63 0.59 6.87
CA ALA A 52 -5.21 -0.72 6.60
C ALA A 52 -6.18 -0.68 5.41
N ARG A 53 -7.11 0.29 5.38
CA ARG A 53 -8.04 0.49 4.26
C ARG A 53 -7.31 0.76 2.95
N LYS A 54 -6.24 1.55 2.96
CA LYS A 54 -5.40 1.83 1.78
C LYS A 54 -4.70 0.56 1.27
N ARG A 55 -4.15 -0.26 2.18
CA ARG A 55 -3.52 -1.55 1.85
C ARG A 55 -4.53 -2.52 1.22
N ASN A 56 -5.72 -2.60 1.80
CA ASN A 56 -6.79 -3.47 1.32
C ASN A 56 -7.24 -3.07 -0.10
N ARG A 57 -7.49 -1.78 -0.34
CA ARG A 57 -7.83 -1.25 -1.67
C ARG A 57 -6.77 -1.58 -2.73
N ARG A 58 -5.48 -1.49 -2.40
CA ARG A 58 -4.40 -1.87 -3.32
C ARG A 58 -4.40 -3.36 -3.64
N ARG A 59 -4.64 -4.22 -2.64
CA ARG A 59 -4.74 -5.68 -2.84
C ARG A 59 -5.90 -6.05 -3.75
N PHE A 60 -7.09 -5.51 -3.48
CA PHE A 60 -8.25 -5.78 -4.33
C PHE A 60 -8.07 -5.30 -5.76
N ARG A 61 -7.45 -4.13 -5.98
CA ARG A 61 -7.16 -3.64 -7.34
C ARG A 61 -6.23 -4.58 -8.12
N GLN A 62 -5.27 -5.21 -7.45
CA GLN A 62 -4.35 -6.16 -8.07
C GLN A 62 -5.00 -7.51 -8.39
N GLN A 63 -6.05 -7.89 -7.66
CA GLN A 63 -6.77 -9.15 -7.83
C GLN A 63 -7.94 -9.07 -8.82
N ARG A 64 -8.30 -7.87 -9.30
CA ARG A 64 -9.33 -7.75 -10.35
C ARG A 64 -8.74 -8.25 -11.67
N PRO A 65 -9.22 -9.37 -12.24
CA PRO A 65 -8.96 -9.63 -13.64
C PRO A 65 -9.50 -8.45 -14.44
N MET A 66 -8.67 -7.89 -15.33
CA MET A 66 -9.11 -6.87 -16.28
C MET A 66 -10.12 -7.53 -17.21
N ASN A 67 -11.40 -7.46 -16.87
CA ASN A 67 -12.45 -7.91 -17.78
C ASN A 67 -12.61 -6.83 -18.85
N ASN A 68 -11.94 -7.05 -19.99
CA ASN A 68 -12.18 -6.29 -21.21
C ASN A 68 -13.52 -6.76 -21.79
N THR A 69 -14.61 -6.19 -21.30
CA THR A 69 -15.92 -6.35 -21.91
C THR A 69 -16.33 -5.02 -22.50
N SER A 70 -15.87 -4.77 -23.73
CA SER A 70 -16.64 -3.99 -24.70
C SER A 70 -17.85 -4.83 -25.09
N ALA A 71 -18.90 -4.82 -24.26
CA ALA A 71 -20.21 -5.29 -24.67
C ALA A 71 -21.25 -4.34 -24.08
N ASN A 72 -21.69 -3.47 -24.99
CA ASN A 72 -23.01 -2.92 -25.15
C ASN A 72 -24.11 -3.29 -24.12
N SER A 73 -24.93 -2.27 -23.86
CA SER A 73 -26.36 -2.31 -23.54
C SER A 73 -26.85 -2.86 -22.19
N SER A 74 -27.48 -1.95 -21.45
CA SER A 74 -28.79 -2.13 -20.80
C SER A 74 -28.96 -3.33 -19.85
N SER A 75 -28.92 -3.05 -18.55
CA SER A 75 -29.90 -3.56 -17.57
C SER A 75 -29.50 -3.19 -16.13
N ARG A 76 -30.25 -2.28 -15.51
CA ARG A 76 -31.13 -2.67 -14.39
C ARG A 76 -32.16 -1.57 -14.09
N PRO A 77 -33.47 -1.92 -14.09
CA PRO A 77 -34.58 -1.02 -13.84
C PRO A 77 -34.94 -0.92 -12.35
N MET A 78 -35.67 0.17 -12.04
CA MET A 78 -36.67 0.41 -10.99
C MET A 78 -36.38 0.09 -9.52
N GLY A 79 -36.54 1.14 -8.70
CA GLY A 79 -36.73 1.08 -7.25
C GLY A 79 -37.21 2.44 -6.74
N SER A 80 -38.47 2.75 -7.02
CA SER A 80 -39.20 3.92 -6.52
C SER A 80 -39.19 3.99 -4.99
N GLY A 81 -38.85 5.15 -4.43
CA GLY A 81 -39.04 5.49 -3.02
C GLY A 81 -39.35 6.97 -2.88
N GLN A 82 -40.60 7.35 -3.17
CA GLN A 82 -41.18 8.59 -2.65
C GLN A 82 -41.23 8.49 -1.12
N GLY A 83 -40.88 9.56 -0.43
CA GLY A 83 -41.09 9.69 1.01
C GLY A 83 -40.57 11.04 1.47
N ARG A 84 -41.51 11.90 1.87
CA ARG A 84 -41.27 13.19 2.52
C ARG A 84 -40.52 13.02 3.84
#